data_AF-A0A7D8UH18-F1
#
_entry.id   AF-A0A7D8UH18-F1
#
_cell.length_a   1.000
_cell.length_b   1.000
_cell.length_c   1.000
_cell.angle_alpha   90.00
_cell.angle_beta   90.00
_cell.angle_gamma   90.00
#
_symmetry.space_group_name_H-M   'P 1'
#
loop_
_entity.id
_entity.type
_entity.pdbx_description
1 polymer ?
#
loop_
_entity_poly.entity_id
_entity_poly.type
_entity_poly.pdbx_seq_one_letter_code
_entity_poly.pdbx_strand_id
1 'polypeptide(L)'
;MPGEPDTHPKHEHPPTGFKPLAGLLACALPGLGHLYLGQTRRALAIGAGVLGLFFLGVFIGGIDSVDRREDPLWFLGQAVVGPVAFITDRVHQQHFKVVDDGWLRSAWPHEAREPDASPRLVDPTNPADRPPSVKGVAKTNELGTLFTTLAGFLNLIVILDALMPPLHRLREGRA
;
A
#
# COMPACT_ATOMS: atom_id res chain seq x y z
N MET A 1 -1.43 65.79 -1.48
CA MET A 1 -0.74 64.72 -0.71
C MET A 1 -0.20 63.71 -1.72
N PRO A 2 1.12 63.62 -1.91
CA PRO A 2 1.71 62.57 -2.75
C PRO A 2 1.41 61.22 -2.11
N GLY A 3 0.97 60.26 -2.92
CA GLY A 3 0.55 58.92 -2.46
C GLY A 3 1.70 58.16 -1.81
N GLU A 4 1.42 57.58 -0.65
CA GLU A 4 2.28 56.62 0.04
C GLU A 4 2.68 55.51 -0.95
N PRO A 5 3.97 55.17 -1.10
CA PRO A 5 4.36 54.02 -1.90
C PRO A 5 3.81 52.74 -1.26
N ASP A 6 3.07 51.93 -2.03
CA ASP A 6 2.54 50.64 -1.59
C ASP A 6 3.67 49.76 -1.05
N THR A 7 3.79 49.67 0.27
CA THR A 7 4.81 48.85 0.99
C THR A 7 4.36 47.41 1.20
N HIS A 8 3.37 46.92 0.44
CA HIS A 8 2.95 45.53 0.54
C HIS A 8 4.15 44.61 0.25
N PRO A 9 4.62 43.82 1.23
CA PRO A 9 5.69 42.86 0.99
C PRO A 9 5.18 41.91 -0.08
N LYS A 10 5.87 41.88 -1.23
CA LYS A 10 5.61 40.88 -2.27
C LYS A 10 5.88 39.53 -1.62
N HIS A 11 4.84 38.77 -1.33
CA HIS A 11 4.97 37.38 -0.94
C HIS A 11 5.47 36.61 -2.16
N GLU A 12 6.79 36.64 -2.39
CA GLU A 12 7.42 35.78 -3.37
C GLU A 12 7.21 34.33 -2.90
N HIS A 13 6.31 33.60 -3.58
CA HIS A 13 6.13 32.18 -3.32
C HIS A 13 7.50 31.50 -3.48
N PRO A 14 8.05 30.88 -2.42
CA PRO A 14 9.37 30.26 -2.52
C PRO A 14 9.31 29.19 -3.62
N PRO A 15 10.27 29.16 -4.56
CA PRO A 15 10.21 28.25 -5.69
C PRO A 15 10.20 26.80 -5.19
N THR A 16 9.10 26.08 -5.41
CA THR A 16 9.03 24.64 -5.15
C THR A 16 9.99 23.95 -6.12
N GLY A 17 11.06 23.37 -5.60
CA GLY A 17 11.98 22.58 -6.42
C GLY A 17 11.33 21.25 -6.74
N PHE A 18 10.70 21.13 -7.92
CA PHE A 18 10.17 19.87 -8.42
C PHE A 18 11.30 18.83 -8.54
N LYS A 19 11.25 17.75 -7.75
CA LYS A 19 12.27 16.69 -7.70
C LYS A 19 11.69 15.35 -8.16
N PRO A 20 11.58 15.11 -9.47
CA PRO A 20 10.92 13.92 -10.01
C PRO A 20 11.58 12.61 -9.56
N LEU A 21 12.92 12.59 -9.45
CA LEU A 21 13.65 11.42 -9.00
C LEU A 21 13.32 11.05 -7.54
N ALA A 22 13.15 12.03 -6.66
CA ALA A 22 12.78 11.77 -5.27
C ALA A 22 11.36 11.17 -5.17
N GLY A 23 10.43 11.68 -5.98
CA GLY A 23 9.08 11.10 -6.11
C GLY A 23 9.11 9.67 -6.64
N LEU A 24 9.85 9.40 -7.72
CA LEU A 24 9.99 8.05 -8.28
C LEU A 24 10.59 7.06 -7.28
N LEU A 25 11.60 7.48 -6.50
CA LEU A 25 12.18 6.65 -5.45
C LEU A 25 11.16 6.38 -4.33
N ALA A 26 10.34 7.37 -3.96
CA ALA A 26 9.25 7.16 -2.99
C ALA A 26 8.16 6.20 -3.52
N CYS A 27 7.93 6.13 -4.84
CA CYS A 27 7.06 5.11 -5.44
C CYS A 27 7.66 3.70 -5.38
N ALA A 28 8.99 3.59 -5.50
CA ALA A 28 9.68 2.30 -5.50
C ALA A 28 9.67 1.63 -4.12
N LEU A 29 9.81 2.39 -3.04
CA LEU A 29 9.65 1.88 -1.69
C LEU A 29 9.34 3.04 -0.73
N PRO A 30 8.38 2.87 0.20
CA PRO A 30 8.02 3.92 1.15
C PRO A 30 9.24 4.44 1.92
N GLY A 31 9.51 5.74 1.82
CA GLY A 31 10.62 6.42 2.50
C GLY A 31 11.93 6.54 1.70
N LEU A 32 12.09 5.87 0.55
CA LEU A 32 13.32 5.99 -0.27
C LEU A 32 13.51 7.38 -0.87
N GLY A 33 12.43 8.08 -1.23
CA GLY A 33 12.51 9.47 -1.71
C GLY A 33 13.10 10.41 -0.66
N HIS A 34 12.67 10.26 0.60
CA HIS A 34 13.20 11.04 1.72
C HIS A 34 14.63 10.65 2.07
N LEU A 35 15.01 9.39 1.87
CA LEU A 35 16.39 8.94 2.03
C LEU A 35 17.31 9.63 0.99
N TYR A 36 16.87 9.70 -0.27
CA TYR A 36 17.59 10.42 -1.33
C TYR A 36 17.71 11.93 -1.04
N LEU A 37 16.73 12.51 -0.35
CA LEU A 37 16.80 13.90 0.11
C LEU A 37 17.68 14.11 1.36
N GLY A 38 18.34 13.07 1.87
CA GLY A 38 19.19 13.11 3.07
C GLY A 38 18.44 13.06 4.40
N GLN A 39 17.13 12.83 4.38
CA GLN A 39 16.27 12.87 5.58
C GLN A 39 16.08 11.47 6.19
N THR A 40 17.16 10.89 6.71
CA THR A 40 17.19 9.48 7.21
C THR A 40 16.15 9.17 8.28
N ARG A 41 15.99 10.02 9.30
CA ARG A 41 14.98 9.82 10.36
C ARG A 41 13.55 9.77 9.82
N ARG A 42 13.26 10.60 8.81
CA ARG A 42 11.95 10.62 8.16
C ARG A 42 11.74 9.46 7.23
N ALA A 43 12.75 9.12 6.43
CA ALA A 43 12.74 7.94 5.59
C ALA A 43 12.41 6.69 6.42
N LEU A 44 13.05 6.54 7.58
CA LEU A 44 12.78 5.44 8.50
C LEU A 44 11.37 5.50 9.11
N ALA A 45 10.93 6.66 9.59
CA ALA A 45 9.59 6.81 10.17
C ALA A 45 8.47 6.53 9.14
N ILE A 46 8.64 7.01 7.91
CA ILE A 46 7.75 6.78 6.77
C ILE A 46 7.76 5.29 6.40
N GLY A 47 8.94 4.72 6.19
CA GLY A 47 9.09 3.31 5.85
C GLY A 47 8.45 2.41 6.89
N ALA A 48 8.76 2.62 8.17
CA ALA A 48 8.19 1.86 9.28
C ALA A 48 6.67 2.07 9.40
N GLY A 49 6.18 3.29 9.25
CA GLY A 49 4.74 3.59 9.34
C GLY A 49 3.94 2.98 8.20
N VAL A 50 4.34 3.21 6.95
CA VAL A 50 3.62 2.74 5.76
C VAL A 50 3.73 1.22 5.64
N LEU A 51 4.94 0.66 5.68
CA LEU A 51 5.12 -0.79 5.57
C LEU A 51 4.54 -1.50 6.79
N GLY A 52 4.71 -0.95 7.99
CA GLY A 52 4.11 -1.50 9.20
C GLY A 52 2.59 -1.55 9.10
N LEU A 53 1.94 -0.47 8.64
CA LEU A 53 0.48 -0.45 8.46
C LEU A 53 0.02 -1.42 7.37
N PHE A 54 0.76 -1.50 6.27
CA PHE A 54 0.47 -2.43 5.18
C PHE A 54 0.56 -3.90 5.64
N PHE A 55 1.70 -4.29 6.23
CA PHE A 55 1.89 -5.66 6.71
C PHE A 55 0.97 -6.01 7.88
N LEU A 56 0.63 -5.05 8.73
CA LEU A 56 -0.39 -5.23 9.76
C LEU A 56 -1.76 -5.50 9.15
N GLY A 57 -2.12 -4.79 8.07
CA GLY A 57 -3.35 -5.05 7.33
C GLY A 57 -3.39 -6.47 6.73
N VAL A 58 -2.31 -6.88 6.08
CA VAL A 58 -2.16 -8.27 5.56
C VAL A 58 -2.19 -9.30 6.69
N PHE A 59 -1.62 -8.99 7.84
CA PHE A 59 -1.63 -9.88 9.01
C PHE A 59 -3.03 -10.03 9.60
N ILE A 60 -3.80 -8.94 9.68
CA ILE A 60 -5.17 -8.95 10.21
C ILE A 60 -6.10 -9.65 9.21
N GLY A 61 -6.24 -9.12 7.99
CA GLY A 61 -7.23 -9.60 7.02
C GLY A 61 -6.82 -10.83 6.22
N GLY A 62 -5.53 -11.17 6.26
CA GLY A 62 -4.94 -12.20 5.40
C GLY A 62 -4.48 -11.62 4.06
N ILE A 63 -3.85 -12.49 3.26
CA ILE A 63 -3.35 -12.11 1.94
C ILE A 63 -4.48 -11.83 0.93
N ASP A 64 -5.68 -12.34 1.20
CA ASP A 64 -6.91 -12.13 0.43
C ASP A 64 -7.35 -10.65 0.41
N SER A 65 -6.97 -9.87 1.43
CA SER A 65 -7.26 -8.42 1.47
C SER A 65 -6.56 -7.61 0.37
N VAL A 66 -5.62 -8.20 -0.37
CA VAL A 66 -4.90 -7.55 -1.47
C VAL A 66 -5.17 -8.32 -2.75
N ASP A 67 -6.24 -7.92 -3.46
CA ASP A 67 -6.68 -8.60 -4.68
C ASP A 67 -7.09 -7.62 -5.78
N ARG A 68 -6.33 -7.60 -6.89
CA ARG A 68 -6.64 -6.72 -8.03
C ARG A 68 -7.74 -7.23 -8.95
N ARG A 69 -8.10 -8.51 -8.89
CA ARG A 69 -9.10 -9.13 -9.77
C ARG A 69 -10.49 -9.12 -9.16
N GLU A 70 -10.58 -9.39 -7.87
CA GLU A 70 -11.84 -9.37 -7.13
C GLU A 70 -12.16 -7.94 -6.67
N ASP A 71 -11.15 -7.16 -6.24
CA ASP A 71 -11.30 -5.84 -5.64
C ASP A 71 -10.47 -4.74 -6.35
N PRO A 72 -10.67 -4.48 -7.66
CA PRO A 72 -9.81 -3.59 -8.44
C PRO A 72 -9.77 -2.15 -7.92
N LEU A 73 -10.89 -1.64 -7.38
CA LEU A 73 -10.98 -0.28 -6.84
C LEU A 73 -10.18 -0.14 -5.53
N TRP A 74 -10.22 -1.15 -4.66
CA TRP A 74 -9.43 -1.16 -3.43
C TRP A 74 -7.95 -1.33 -3.73
N PHE A 75 -7.62 -2.21 -4.68
CA PHE A 75 -6.25 -2.45 -5.10
C PHE A 75 -5.60 -1.19 -5.68
N LEU A 76 -6.35 -0.31 -6.34
CA LEU A 76 -5.81 0.97 -6.83
C LEU A 76 -5.19 1.80 -5.70
N GLY A 77 -5.82 1.83 -4.52
CA GLY A 77 -5.27 2.50 -3.35
C GLY A 77 -4.02 1.80 -2.82
N GLN A 78 -4.06 0.47 -2.73
CA GLN A 78 -2.96 -0.36 -2.23
C GLN A 78 -1.73 -0.33 -3.14
N ALA A 79 -1.92 -0.24 -4.46
CA ALA A 79 -0.85 -0.24 -5.46
C ALA A 79 0.15 0.90 -5.25
N VAL A 80 -0.28 2.00 -4.62
CA VAL A 80 0.56 3.16 -4.33
C VAL A 80 1.58 2.87 -3.23
N VAL A 81 1.42 1.81 -2.43
CA VAL A 81 2.46 1.35 -1.48
C VAL A 81 3.73 0.91 -2.23
N GLY A 82 3.60 0.58 -3.52
CA GLY A 82 4.71 0.25 -4.40
C GLY A 82 4.78 -1.25 -4.73
N PRO A 83 5.95 -1.75 -5.16
CA PRO A 83 6.14 -3.13 -5.60
C PRO A 83 5.70 -4.18 -4.57
N VAL A 84 5.76 -3.87 -3.28
CA VAL A 84 5.32 -4.78 -2.21
C VAL A 84 3.84 -5.17 -2.36
N ALA A 85 2.95 -4.25 -2.75
CA ALA A 85 1.54 -4.56 -2.95
C ALA A 85 1.32 -5.52 -4.14
N PHE A 86 2.07 -5.32 -5.22
CA PHE A 86 2.04 -6.20 -6.39
C PHE A 86 2.62 -7.58 -6.11
N ILE A 87 3.66 -7.67 -5.27
CA ILE A 87 4.22 -8.96 -4.84
C ILE A 87 3.19 -9.71 -4.01
N THR A 88 2.54 -9.04 -3.05
CA THR A 88 1.48 -9.64 -2.24
C THR A 88 0.31 -10.15 -3.09
N ASP A 89 -0.21 -9.34 -4.03
CA ASP A 89 -1.25 -9.79 -4.97
C ASP A 89 -0.74 -10.97 -5.81
N ARG A 90 0.49 -10.93 -6.34
CA ARG A 90 1.01 -12.03 -7.14
C ARG A 90 1.07 -13.34 -6.35
N VAL A 91 1.53 -13.29 -5.10
CA VAL A 91 1.56 -14.46 -4.21
C VAL A 91 0.14 -14.96 -3.96
N HIS A 92 -0.81 -14.06 -3.69
CA HIS A 92 -2.22 -14.40 -3.50
C HIS A 92 -2.78 -15.15 -4.73
N GLN A 93 -2.66 -14.56 -5.92
CA GLN A 93 -3.18 -15.10 -7.17
C GLN A 93 -2.53 -16.44 -7.55
N GLN A 94 -1.26 -16.67 -7.21
CA GLN A 94 -0.55 -17.91 -7.59
C GLN A 94 -0.78 -19.07 -6.61
N HIS A 95 -0.82 -18.79 -5.30
CA HIS A 95 -0.75 -19.85 -4.29
C HIS A 95 -2.07 -20.15 -3.58
N PHE A 96 -3.01 -19.19 -3.57
CA PHE A 96 -4.21 -19.31 -2.73
C PHE A 96 -5.50 -19.35 -3.55
N LYS A 97 -5.46 -18.97 -4.82
CA LYS A 97 -6.62 -19.05 -5.71
C LYS A 97 -6.78 -20.41 -6.39
N VAL A 98 -8.04 -20.70 -6.67
CA VAL A 98 -8.50 -21.89 -7.39
C VAL A 98 -8.80 -21.51 -8.83
N VAL A 99 -8.51 -22.43 -9.76
CA VAL A 99 -8.84 -22.32 -11.18
C VAL A 99 -10.10 -23.14 -11.44
N ASP A 100 -11.21 -22.44 -11.65
CA ASP A 100 -12.51 -23.04 -11.94
C ASP A 100 -12.94 -22.63 -13.35
N ASP A 101 -13.13 -23.62 -14.24
CA ASP A 101 -13.41 -23.40 -15.68
C ASP A 101 -12.48 -22.38 -16.37
N GLY A 102 -11.21 -22.36 -15.98
CA GLY A 102 -10.19 -21.45 -16.53
C GLY A 102 -10.18 -20.04 -15.89
N TRP A 103 -11.04 -19.77 -14.92
CA TRP A 103 -11.09 -18.51 -14.18
C TRP A 103 -10.45 -18.66 -12.80
N LEU A 104 -9.65 -17.67 -12.41
CA LEU A 104 -9.12 -17.61 -11.04
C LEU A 104 -10.14 -16.98 -10.11
N ARG A 105 -10.54 -17.72 -9.07
CA ARG A 105 -11.44 -17.26 -8.01
C ARG A 105 -10.96 -17.73 -6.64
N SER A 106 -11.42 -17.04 -5.61
CA SER A 106 -11.32 -17.50 -4.23
C SER A 106 -12.09 -18.82 -4.03
N ALA A 107 -11.54 -19.72 -3.18
CA ALA A 107 -12.17 -20.98 -2.84
C ALA A 107 -13.42 -20.75 -1.97
N TRP A 108 -14.48 -21.52 -2.18
CA TRP A 108 -15.63 -21.48 -1.27
C TRP A 108 -15.28 -22.09 0.10
N PRO A 109 -16.03 -21.82 1.18
CA PRO A 109 -15.71 -22.35 2.52
C PRO A 109 -15.68 -23.88 2.63
N HIS A 110 -16.25 -24.58 1.65
CA HIS A 110 -16.34 -26.05 1.57
C HIS A 110 -15.41 -26.62 0.48
N GLU A 111 -14.51 -25.80 -0.06
CA GLU A 111 -13.53 -26.17 -1.07
C GLU A 111 -12.11 -25.96 -0.56
N ALA A 112 -11.20 -26.82 -1.00
CA ALA A 112 -9.77 -26.69 -0.86
C ALA A 112 -9.11 -26.58 -2.24
N ARG A 113 -7.91 -25.99 -2.28
CA ARG A 113 -7.09 -25.90 -3.48
C ARG A 113 -6.23 -27.15 -3.61
N GLU A 114 -6.34 -27.86 -4.72
CA GLU A 114 -5.42 -28.95 -5.06
C GLU A 114 -4.04 -28.44 -5.51
N PRO A 115 -3.01 -29.30 -5.53
CA PRO A 115 -1.70 -28.91 -6.05
C PRO A 115 -1.72 -28.37 -7.48
N ASP A 116 -2.65 -28.83 -8.31
CA ASP A 116 -2.89 -28.38 -9.69
C ASP A 116 -3.76 -27.11 -9.77
N ALA A 117 -4.11 -26.52 -8.63
CA ALA A 117 -5.00 -25.38 -8.46
C ALA A 117 -6.49 -25.64 -8.76
N SER A 118 -6.91 -26.88 -9.00
CA SER A 118 -8.34 -27.21 -9.17
C SER A 118 -9.11 -27.14 -7.83
N PRO A 119 -10.43 -26.86 -7.87
CA PRO A 119 -11.28 -26.95 -6.70
C PRO A 119 -11.51 -28.40 -6.31
N ARG A 120 -11.32 -28.73 -5.03
CA ARG A 120 -11.77 -30.00 -4.45
C ARG A 120 -12.69 -29.74 -3.27
N LEU A 121 -13.80 -30.48 -3.20
CA LEU A 121 -14.68 -30.46 -2.03
C LEU A 121 -13.94 -31.00 -0.80
N VAL A 122 -14.04 -30.26 0.30
CA VAL A 122 -13.46 -30.63 1.60
C VAL A 122 -14.21 -31.84 2.14
N ASP A 123 -13.48 -32.92 2.44
CA ASP A 123 -14.07 -34.14 3.03
C ASP A 123 -14.01 -34.03 4.56
N PRO A 124 -15.15 -33.93 5.27
CA PRO A 124 -15.17 -33.82 6.72
C PRO A 124 -14.59 -35.04 7.42
N THR A 125 -14.40 -36.18 6.75
CA THR A 125 -13.81 -37.41 7.32
C THR A 125 -12.29 -37.44 7.22
N ASN A 126 -11.70 -36.67 6.30
CA ASN A 126 -10.26 -36.57 6.10
C ASN A 126 -9.62 -35.65 7.17
N PRO A 127 -8.63 -36.12 7.95
CA PRO A 127 -7.95 -35.29 8.95
C PRO A 127 -7.24 -34.06 8.36
N ALA A 128 -6.79 -34.13 7.10
CA ALA A 128 -6.12 -33.02 6.42
C ALA A 128 -7.07 -31.86 6.03
N ASP A 129 -8.37 -32.14 6.01
CA ASP A 129 -9.45 -31.24 5.57
C ASP A 129 -10.17 -30.58 6.76
N ARG A 130 -9.65 -30.79 7.98
CA ARG A 130 -10.19 -30.23 9.23
C ARG A 130 -9.25 -29.13 9.76
N PRO A 131 -9.78 -28.03 10.31
CA PRO A 131 -11.20 -27.72 10.53
C PRO A 131 -11.89 -27.09 9.30
N PRO A 132 -13.22 -27.28 9.14
CA PRO A 132 -14.00 -26.61 8.10
C PRO A 132 -13.89 -25.09 8.21
N SER A 133 -13.70 -24.40 7.09
CA SER A 133 -13.69 -22.94 7.07
C SER A 133 -15.09 -22.42 7.43
N VAL A 134 -15.18 -21.72 8.56
CA VAL A 134 -16.41 -21.07 9.01
C VAL A 134 -16.22 -19.56 8.96
N LYS A 135 -17.26 -18.84 8.51
CA LYS A 135 -17.23 -17.38 8.47
C LYS A 135 -17.14 -16.84 9.91
N GLY A 136 -16.08 -16.10 10.19
CA GLY A 136 -15.96 -15.37 11.45
C GLY A 136 -17.02 -14.28 11.59
N VAL A 137 -17.38 -13.94 12.83
CA VAL A 137 -18.26 -12.79 13.13
C VAL A 137 -17.54 -11.47 12.81
N ALA A 138 -16.23 -11.43 13.02
CA ALA A 138 -15.39 -10.32 12.62
C ALA A 138 -15.20 -10.32 11.11
N LYS A 139 -15.43 -9.16 10.49
CA LYS A 139 -15.18 -8.94 9.06
C LYS A 139 -13.70 -8.64 8.81
N THR A 140 -12.85 -9.61 9.12
CA THR A 140 -11.41 -9.39 9.18
C THR A 140 -10.81 -8.99 7.83
N ASN A 141 -11.35 -9.55 6.73
CA ASN A 141 -10.93 -9.17 5.38
C ASN A 141 -11.18 -7.66 5.11
N GLU A 142 -12.37 -7.15 5.45
CA GLU A 142 -12.67 -5.71 5.29
C GLU A 142 -11.70 -4.83 6.11
N LEU A 143 -11.34 -5.25 7.33
CA LEU A 143 -10.35 -4.53 8.14
C LEU A 143 -8.95 -4.56 7.49
N GLY A 144 -8.51 -5.70 6.97
CA GLY A 144 -7.23 -5.80 6.26
C GLY A 144 -7.18 -4.92 5.01
N THR A 145 -8.26 -4.93 4.22
CA THR A 145 -8.41 -4.08 3.02
C THR A 145 -8.35 -2.61 3.38
N LEU A 146 -8.99 -2.19 4.48
CA LEU A 146 -8.94 -0.81 4.96
C LEU A 146 -7.52 -0.40 5.38
N PHE A 147 -6.82 -1.23 6.16
CA PHE A 147 -5.45 -0.92 6.63
C PHE A 147 -4.45 -0.80 5.47
N THR A 148 -4.47 -1.75 4.54
CA THR A 148 -3.60 -1.76 3.36
C THR A 148 -3.89 -0.58 2.42
N THR A 149 -5.17 -0.19 2.27
CA THR A 149 -5.56 0.98 1.49
C THR A 149 -5.12 2.28 2.14
N LEU A 150 -5.29 2.41 3.46
CA LEU A 150 -4.81 3.58 4.23
C LEU A 150 -3.28 3.72 4.12
N ALA A 151 -2.53 2.60 4.16
CA ALA A 151 -1.10 2.61 3.92
C ALA A 151 -0.76 3.19 2.53
N GLY A 152 -1.52 2.83 1.51
CA GLY A 152 -1.38 3.38 0.15
C GLY A 152 -1.65 4.88 0.08
N PHE A 153 -2.71 5.36 0.72
CA PHE A 153 -3.01 6.79 0.79
C PHE A 153 -1.95 7.59 1.55
N LEU A 154 -1.41 7.04 2.64
CA LEU A 154 -0.28 7.64 3.34
C LEU A 154 0.96 7.70 2.45
N ASN A 155 1.25 6.63 1.69
CA ASN A 155 2.37 6.63 0.78
C ASN A 155 2.19 7.63 -0.37
N LEU A 156 0.96 7.83 -0.85
CA LEU A 156 0.66 8.86 -1.86
C LEU A 156 1.04 10.26 -1.37
N ILE A 157 0.65 10.61 -0.13
CA ILE A 157 1.00 11.91 0.47
C ILE A 157 2.52 12.05 0.57
N VAL A 158 3.21 10.99 0.99
CA VAL A 158 4.67 10.95 1.10
C VAL A 158 5.35 11.13 -0.25
N ILE A 159 4.85 10.48 -1.31
CA ILE A 159 5.37 10.63 -2.68
C ILE A 159 5.23 12.09 -3.12
N LEU A 160 4.09 12.73 -2.84
CA LEU A 160 3.86 14.14 -3.17
C LEU A 160 4.78 15.07 -2.36
N ASP A 161 5.03 14.80 -1.07
CA ASP A 161 5.99 15.56 -0.25
C ASP A 161 7.44 15.38 -0.76
N ALA A 162 7.81 14.19 -1.24
CA ALA A 162 9.11 13.95 -1.86
C ALA A 162 9.26 14.62 -3.23
N LEU A 163 8.16 14.71 -4.00
CA LEU A 163 8.11 15.35 -5.32
C LEU A 163 8.23 16.87 -5.23
N MET A 164 7.62 17.46 -4.19
CA MET A 164 7.57 18.91 -3.97
C MET A 164 8.07 19.32 -2.57
N PRO A 165 9.35 19.09 -2.24
CA PRO A 165 9.87 19.37 -0.90
C PRO A 165 9.94 20.88 -0.62
N PRO A 166 9.42 21.39 0.52
CA PRO A 166 9.48 22.80 0.85
C PRO A 166 10.91 23.29 1.17
N LEU A 167 11.32 24.41 0.56
CA LEU A 167 12.71 24.93 0.60
C LEU A 167 13.31 25.12 1.99
N HIS A 168 12.54 25.48 3.02
CA HIS A 168 13.07 25.62 4.39
C HIS A 168 13.75 24.33 4.90
N ARG A 169 13.32 23.16 4.42
CA ARG A 169 13.86 21.84 4.79
C ARG A 169 15.14 21.47 4.04
N LEU A 170 15.40 22.12 2.89
CA LEU A 170 16.65 21.93 2.15
C LEU A 170 17.82 22.71 2.77
N ARG A 171 17.53 23.70 3.63
CA ARG A 171 18.52 24.47 4.39
C ARG A 171 18.99 23.75 5.66
N GLU A 172 18.08 23.11 6.41
CA GLU A 172 18.44 22.35 7.63
C GLU A 172 19.30 21.11 7.35
N GLY A 173 19.14 20.46 6.18
CA GLY A 173 19.95 19.29 5.81
C GLY A 173 21.37 19.60 5.32
N ARG A 174 21.78 20.88 5.27
CA ARG A 174 23.13 21.31 4.85
C ARG A 174 23.94 21.99 5.97
N ALA A 175 23.41 22.02 7.20
CA ALA A 175 24.10 22.56 8.37
C ALA A 175 24.75 21.43 9.18
#